data_AF-A0A6G3XNW6-F1
#
_entry.id   AF-A0A6G3XNW6-F1
#
_cell.length_a   1.000
_cell.length_b   1.000
_cell.length_c   1.000
_cell.angle_alpha   90.00
_cell.angle_beta   90.00
_cell.angle_gamma   90.00
#
_symmetry.space_group_name_H-M   'P 1'
#
loop_
_entity.id
_entity.type
_entity.pdbx_description
1 polymer ?
#
loop_
_entity_poly.entity_id
_entity_poly.type
_entity_poly.pdbx_seq_one_letter_code
_entity_poly.pdbx_strand_id
1 'polypeptide(L)'
;AERFPADRVGVVVDTYHLWWDDRAPAQIARAGAGGRIHSFQLADWITPLPAGVLLGRGQLGDGSVDFREFRRLVEAAGFDGPIEVEIFNEALWARDGAEALAEVAERYVQHAC
;
A
#
# COMPACT_ATOMS: atom_id res chain seq x y z
N ALA A 1 -13.23 7.29 12.17
CA ALA A 1 -14.21 7.15 11.07
C ALA A 1 -15.64 6.89 11.56
N GLU A 2 -15.89 6.00 12.53
CA GLU A 2 -17.23 5.48 12.86
C GLU A 2 -18.30 6.50 13.28
N ARG A 3 -17.91 7.68 13.76
CA ARG A 3 -18.86 8.77 14.11
C ARG A 3 -19.45 9.46 12.86
N PHE A 4 -18.98 9.12 11.67
CA PHE A 4 -19.36 9.75 10.40
C PHE A 4 -19.92 8.71 9.41
N PRO A 5 -20.76 9.14 8.44
CA PRO A 5 -21.24 8.28 7.36
C PRO A 5 -20.09 7.61 6.59
N ALA A 6 -20.22 6.31 6.31
CA ALA A 6 -19.16 5.50 5.69
C ALA A 6 -18.87 5.88 4.23
N ASP A 7 -19.86 6.41 3.52
CA ASP A 7 -19.75 6.94 2.16
C ASP A 7 -18.95 8.26 2.08
N ARG A 8 -18.76 8.95 3.21
CA ARG A 8 -18.07 10.25 3.28
C ARG A 8 -16.72 10.17 3.99
N VAL A 9 -16.59 9.26 4.95
CA VAL A 9 -15.37 9.12 5.77
C VAL A 9 -15.01 7.64 5.89
N GLY A 10 -13.96 7.28 5.15
CA GLY A 10 -13.33 5.96 5.18
C GLY A 10 -11.90 6.02 5.72
N VAL A 11 -11.14 5.00 5.36
CA VAL A 11 -9.72 4.83 5.64
C VAL A 11 -9.01 4.43 4.35
N VAL A 12 -7.72 4.74 4.31
CA VAL A 12 -6.79 4.25 3.29
C VAL A 12 -5.94 3.16 3.94
N VAL A 13 -5.85 2.01 3.28
CA VAL A 13 -4.92 0.95 3.67
C VAL A 13 -3.63 1.19 2.88
N ASP A 14 -2.63 1.81 3.50
CA ASP A 14 -1.29 2.00 2.91
C ASP A 14 -0.32 1.03 3.58
N THR A 15 0.30 0.16 2.79
CA THR A 15 1.22 -0.85 3.31
C THR A 15 2.44 -0.24 3.99
N TYR A 16 2.96 0.89 3.52
CA TYR A 16 4.10 1.57 4.14
C TYR A 16 3.78 2.02 5.57
N HIS A 17 2.52 2.35 5.84
CA HIS A 17 2.05 2.77 7.16
C HIS A 17 1.65 1.59 8.07
N LEU A 18 1.21 0.47 7.49
CA LEU A 18 0.53 -0.59 8.22
C LEU A 18 1.31 -1.91 8.33
N TRP A 19 2.35 -2.14 7.52
CA TRP A 19 3.00 -3.46 7.39
C TRP A 19 3.51 -4.05 8.71
N TRP A 20 3.87 -3.21 9.67
CA TRP A 20 4.43 -3.60 10.97
C TRP A 20 3.36 -3.89 12.03
N ASP A 21 2.10 -3.48 11.82
CA ASP A 21 1.03 -3.60 12.82
C ASP A 21 0.42 -5.00 12.78
N ASP A 22 0.67 -5.80 13.81
CA ASP A 22 0.14 -7.16 13.98
C ASP A 22 -1.40 -7.19 14.05
N ARG A 23 -2.04 -6.05 14.34
CA ARG A 23 -3.50 -5.92 14.36
C ARG A 23 -4.07 -5.46 13.02
N ALA A 24 -3.25 -5.14 12.02
CA ALA A 24 -3.71 -4.68 10.70
C ALA A 24 -4.74 -5.65 10.07
N PRO A 25 -4.56 -6.98 10.08
CA PRO A 25 -5.56 -7.90 9.51
C PRO A 25 -6.95 -7.74 10.13
N ALA A 26 -7.01 -7.63 11.47
CA ALA A 26 -8.27 -7.46 12.19
C ALA A 26 -8.90 -6.07 11.95
N GLN A 27 -8.08 -5.02 11.85
CA GLN A 27 -8.57 -3.67 11.55
C GLN A 27 -9.05 -3.52 10.11
N ILE A 28 -8.40 -4.17 9.14
CA ILE A 28 -8.84 -4.22 7.74
C ILE A 28 -10.21 -4.91 7.66
N ALA A 29 -10.36 -6.08 8.28
CA ALA A 29 -11.65 -6.78 8.31
C ALA A 29 -12.77 -5.92 8.93
N ARG A 30 -12.48 -5.22 10.05
CA ARG A 30 -13.43 -4.29 10.67
C ARG A 30 -13.78 -3.12 9.74
N ALA A 31 -12.80 -2.52 9.06
CA ALA A 31 -13.03 -1.43 8.14
C ALA A 31 -13.89 -1.87 6.94
N GLY A 32 -13.63 -3.07 6.40
CA GLY A 32 -14.43 -3.69 5.34
C GLY A 32 -15.87 -3.95 5.75
N ALA A 33 -16.09 -4.56 6.92
CA ALA A 33 -17.44 -4.78 7.46
C ALA A 33 -18.25 -3.49 7.63
N GLY A 34 -17.57 -2.35 7.81
CA GLY A 34 -18.19 -1.03 7.85
C GLY A 34 -18.38 -0.34 6.50
N GLY A 35 -17.90 -0.92 5.39
CA GLY A 35 -17.87 -0.28 4.07
C GLY A 35 -16.96 0.95 4.02
N ARG A 36 -15.81 0.91 4.72
CA ARG A 36 -14.97 2.09 4.97
C ARG A 36 -13.60 2.06 4.32
N ILE A 37 -13.23 1.01 3.58
CA ILE A 37 -11.97 1.01 2.83
C ILE A 37 -12.19 1.82 1.55
N HIS A 38 -11.59 3.01 1.46
CA HIS A 38 -11.78 3.93 0.33
C HIS A 38 -10.61 3.89 -0.66
N SER A 39 -9.43 3.43 -0.23
CA SER A 39 -8.27 3.23 -1.09
C SER A 39 -7.32 2.17 -0.50
N PHE A 40 -6.53 1.55 -1.37
CA PHE A 40 -5.46 0.62 -1.03
C PHE A 40 -4.19 1.01 -1.79
N GLN A 41 -3.13 1.32 -1.04
CA GLN A 41 -1.85 1.83 -1.54
C GLN A 41 -0.69 0.88 -1.20
N LEU A 42 0.24 0.73 -2.14
CA LEU A 42 1.43 -0.09 -2.02
C LEU A 42 2.69 0.77 -2.03
N ALA A 43 3.53 0.56 -1.03
CA ALA A 43 4.95 0.89 -1.04
C ALA A 43 5.70 -0.08 -0.11
N ASP A 44 6.99 -0.30 -0.38
CA ASP A 44 7.79 -1.24 0.40
C ASP A 44 8.54 -0.56 1.55
N TRP A 45 8.89 -1.35 2.56
CA TRP A 45 9.68 -0.93 3.70
C TRP A 45 11.07 -1.55 3.66
N ILE A 46 12.09 -0.71 3.47
CA ILE A 46 13.50 -1.11 3.45
C ILE A 46 14.12 -0.86 4.82
N THR A 47 14.92 -1.81 5.32
CA THR A 47 15.64 -1.69 6.60
C THR A 47 17.15 -1.80 6.40
N PRO A 48 17.95 -0.79 6.79
CA PRO A 48 17.54 0.53 7.30
C PRO A 48 16.86 1.38 6.22
N LEU A 49 16.07 2.39 6.63
CA LEU A 49 15.43 3.31 5.69
C LEU A 49 16.49 4.10 4.91
N PRO A 50 16.47 4.10 3.56
CA PRO A 50 17.54 4.67 2.75
C PRO A 50 17.57 6.21 2.79
N ALA A 51 16.43 6.87 3.00
CA ALA A 51 16.30 8.33 3.00
C ALA A 51 15.25 8.83 4.00
N GLY A 52 15.25 8.24 5.21
CA GLY A 52 14.31 8.61 6.27
C GLY A 52 12.86 8.22 5.98
N VAL A 53 11.94 8.66 6.83
CA VAL A 53 10.54 8.18 6.82
C VAL A 53 9.71 8.71 5.65
N LEU A 54 10.11 9.82 5.02
CA LEU A 54 9.36 10.44 3.93
C LEU A 54 9.82 9.92 2.56
N LEU A 55 11.11 10.06 2.24
CA LEU A 55 11.67 9.79 0.92
C LEU A 55 12.35 8.41 0.82
N GLY A 56 12.23 7.60 1.88
CA GLY A 56 12.83 6.28 1.99
C GLY A 56 11.90 5.13 1.61
N ARG A 57 10.76 5.38 0.95
CA ARG A 57 9.87 4.30 0.51
C ARG A 57 10.60 3.42 -0.51
N GLY A 58 10.49 2.11 -0.35
CA GLY A 58 11.06 1.13 -1.26
C GLY A 58 10.19 0.92 -2.49
N GLN A 59 10.83 0.54 -3.59
CA GLN A 59 10.13 -0.01 -4.74
C GLN A 59 9.56 -1.39 -4.37
N LEU A 60 8.48 -1.81 -5.02
CA LEU A 60 7.82 -3.09 -4.75
C LEU A 60 8.82 -4.25 -4.89
N GLY A 61 9.00 -5.03 -3.82
CA GLY A 61 9.82 -6.23 -3.80
C GLY A 61 11.24 -6.02 -3.28
N ASP A 62 11.64 -4.78 -2.97
CA ASP A 62 12.96 -4.49 -2.40
C ASP A 62 13.02 -4.66 -0.88
N GLY A 63 11.89 -4.74 -0.20
CA GLY A 63 11.79 -4.67 1.24
C GLY A 63 11.06 -5.85 1.89
N SER A 64 10.43 -5.56 3.02
CA SER A 64 9.86 -6.56 3.93
C SER A 64 8.35 -6.75 3.80
N VAL A 65 7.66 -5.97 2.96
CA VAL A 65 6.19 -5.97 2.92
C VAL A 65 5.66 -7.14 2.09
N ASP A 66 4.75 -7.93 2.67
CA ASP A 66 4.01 -8.96 1.92
C ASP A 66 2.76 -8.36 1.25
N PHE A 67 2.93 -7.87 0.01
CA PHE A 67 1.84 -7.25 -0.74
C PHE A 67 0.69 -8.19 -1.07
N ARG A 68 0.97 -9.48 -1.29
CA ARG A 68 -0.06 -10.47 -1.63
C ARG A 68 -0.96 -10.74 -0.44
N GLU A 69 -0.39 -10.82 0.76
CA GLU A 69 -1.19 -10.96 1.97
C GLU A 69 -2.07 -9.72 2.21
N PHE A 70 -1.51 -8.51 2.10
CA PHE A 70 -2.31 -7.29 2.22
C PHE A 70 -3.43 -7.21 1.18
N ARG A 71 -3.13 -7.53 -0.09
CA ARG A 71 -4.12 -7.61 -1.16
C ARG A 71 -5.24 -8.59 -0.81
N ARG A 72 -4.89 -9.81 -0.40
CA ARG A 72 -5.86 -10.84 0.02
C ARG A 72 -6.75 -10.34 1.15
N LEU A 73 -6.19 -9.63 2.13
CA LEU A 73 -6.93 -9.08 3.26
C LEU A 73 -7.93 -8.01 2.84
N VAL A 74 -7.56 -7.06 1.96
CA VAL A 74 -8.47 -6.01 1.51
C VAL A 74 -9.54 -6.54 0.54
N GLU A 75 -9.19 -7.46 -0.36
CA GLU A 75 -10.16 -8.11 -1.26
C GLU A 75 -11.18 -8.94 -0.44
N ALA A 76 -10.71 -9.70 0.55
CA ALA A 76 -11.60 -10.44 1.47
C ALA A 76 -12.48 -9.52 2.33
N ALA A 77 -12.03 -8.28 2.56
CA ALA A 77 -12.79 -7.24 3.26
C ALA A 77 -13.80 -6.52 2.34
N GLY A 78 -13.88 -6.90 1.07
CA GLY A 78 -14.85 -6.40 0.09
C GLY A 78 -14.39 -5.17 -0.70
N PHE A 79 -13.10 -4.83 -0.67
CA PHE A 79 -12.55 -3.78 -1.55
C PHE A 79 -12.32 -4.32 -2.96
N ASP A 80 -12.92 -3.68 -3.96
CA ASP A 80 -12.86 -4.03 -5.38
C ASP A 80 -12.31 -2.88 -6.25
N GLY A 81 -11.77 -1.83 -5.61
CA GLY A 81 -11.21 -0.65 -6.27
C GLY A 81 -9.80 -0.85 -6.83
N PRO A 82 -9.24 0.19 -7.48
CA PRO A 82 -7.88 0.16 -7.99
C PRO A 82 -6.86 0.04 -6.85
N ILE A 83 -5.75 -0.62 -7.13
CA ILE A 83 -4.57 -0.67 -6.25
C ILE A 83 -3.59 0.40 -6.72
N GLU A 84 -3.26 1.33 -5.83
CA GLU A 84 -2.37 2.45 -6.11
C GLU A 84 -0.94 2.12 -5.67
N VAL A 85 0.06 2.43 -6.49
CA VAL A 85 1.48 2.34 -6.09
C VAL A 85 1.98 3.74 -5.77
N GLU A 86 2.32 4.01 -4.50
CA GLU A 86 2.71 5.33 -4.02
C GLU A 86 4.14 5.30 -3.43
N ILE A 87 5.12 5.74 -4.21
CA ILE A 87 6.53 5.68 -3.82
C ILE A 87 7.16 7.07 -3.81
N PHE A 88 7.53 7.52 -2.61
CA PHE A 88 8.35 8.72 -2.42
C PHE A 88 9.81 8.29 -2.31
N ASN A 89 10.57 8.51 -3.39
CA ASN A 89 11.94 8.06 -3.52
C ASN A 89 12.69 8.91 -4.56
N GLU A 90 13.64 9.73 -4.11
CA GLU A 90 14.36 10.66 -4.99
C GLU A 90 15.19 9.94 -6.06
N ALA A 91 15.74 8.76 -5.76
CA ALA A 91 16.51 7.98 -6.73
C ALA A 91 15.62 7.44 -7.85
N LEU A 92 14.38 7.04 -7.52
CA LEU A 92 13.39 6.67 -8.52
C LEU A 92 12.96 7.87 -9.37
N TRP A 93 12.72 9.03 -8.75
CA TRP A 93 12.32 10.26 -9.44
C TRP A 93 13.40 10.84 -10.34
N ALA A 94 14.68 10.56 -10.06
CA ALA A 94 15.82 11.02 -10.86
C ALA A 94 15.98 10.24 -12.19
N ARG A 95 15.23 9.16 -12.39
CA ARG A 95 15.27 8.32 -13.59
C ARG A 95 14.31 8.84 -14.67
N ASP A 96 14.40 8.27 -15.87
CA ASP A 96 13.38 8.47 -16.89
C ASP A 96 12.02 7.97 -16.38
N GLY A 97 10.97 8.78 -16.55
CA GLY A 97 9.65 8.50 -15.99
C GLY A 97 8.94 7.33 -16.68
N ALA A 98 9.17 7.11 -17.98
CA ALA A 98 8.56 5.98 -18.70
C ALA A 98 9.23 4.67 -18.29
N GLU A 99 10.56 4.68 -18.14
CA GLU A 99 11.31 3.53 -17.61
C GLU A 99 10.90 3.21 -16.17
N ALA A 100 10.80 4.22 -15.31
CA ALA A 100 10.37 4.04 -13.92
C ALA A 100 8.94 3.48 -13.82
N LEU A 101 8.00 3.99 -14.63
CA LEU A 101 6.63 3.48 -14.68
C LEU A 101 6.56 2.04 -15.20
N ALA A 102 7.31 1.72 -16.25
CA ALA A 102 7.37 0.37 -16.80
C ALA A 102 7.89 -0.64 -15.76
N GLU A 103 8.94 -0.29 -15.02
CA GLU A 103 9.46 -1.13 -13.93
C GLU A 103 8.46 -1.27 -12.78
N VAL A 104 7.78 -0.18 -12.39
CA VAL A 104 6.72 -0.25 -11.36
C VAL A 104 5.62 -1.22 -11.77
N ALA A 105 5.18 -1.17 -13.03
CA ALA A 105 4.13 -2.05 -13.54
C ALA A 105 4.57 -3.52 -13.57
N GLU A 106 5.81 -3.80 -14.00
CA GLU A 106 6.38 -5.15 -13.98
C GLU A 106 6.45 -5.70 -12.56
N ARG A 107 6.99 -4.91 -11.63
CA ARG A 107 7.14 -5.31 -10.23
C ARG A 107 5.79 -5.46 -9.52
N TYR A 108 4.80 -4.65 -9.87
CA TYR A 108 3.43 -4.83 -9.39
C TYR A 108 2.90 -6.23 -9.75
N VAL A 109 3.04 -6.64 -11.02
CA VAL A 109 2.64 -8.00 -11.44
C VAL A 109 3.45 -9.08 -10.73
N GLN A 110 4.75 -8.86 -10.54
CA GLN A 110 5.64 -9.85 -9.92
C GLN A 110 5.42 -10.01 -8.41
N HIS A 111 5.06 -8.95 -7.68
CA HIS A 111 5.08 -8.93 -6.21
C HIS A 111 3.71 -8.75 -5.56
N ALA A 112 2.73 -8.15 -6.26
CA ALA A 112 1.40 -7.85 -5.71
C ALA A 112 0.24 -8.59 -6.40
N CYS A 113 0.49 -9.26 -7.53
CA CYS A 113 -0.46 -10.16 -8.19
C CYS A 113 -0.23 -11.63 -7.86
#